data_AF-A0A5J4LD92-F1
#
_entry.id   AF-A0A5J4LD92-F1
#
_cell.length_a   1.000
_cell.length_b   1.000
_cell.length_c   1.000
_cell.angle_alpha   90.00
_cell.angle_beta   90.00
_cell.angle_gamma   90.00
#
_symmetry.space_group_name_H-M   'P 1'
#
loop_
_entity.id
_entity.type
_entity.pdbx_description
1 polymer ?
#
loop_
_entity_poly.entity_id
_entity_poly.type
_entity_poly.pdbx_seq_one_letter_code
_entity_poly.pdbx_strand_id
1 'polypeptide(L)'
;MPRRAGSRPAPRPAPGRDLPPRLRTQPARQGAERPQSSVPRPVPHTRRAPQPGGDPGTLSPGHRCKTPGRSCGRELGCAHPRDPLGLRARVHTTRGGAAGLDRVLHLSSRLRPGQQAFRMATQLAFLEYDDELARLASQDFTPDSAAWSLARIGIANYFAAALVLPYRRFHTAAEEVRYDIERLTDRFGLGYETVCHRLSTLQRPRLRGVPFSFVRVDRAGNMSERQSATDFHFSRAGGTCPLWNVYEAFAAPGRIHAQAAAMPDGQRYLWTARAVTRHRGGWGEPGKTFALGLGCEVRHASRVVYSDGLDLGNAAAATPIGMGCRVCERTDCPQRAVPPLDRRLAVDENSSTFVPYPVADPEV
;
A
#
# COMPACT_ATOMS: atom_id res chain seq x y z
N MET A 1 -21.39 75.05 -11.31
CA MET A 1 -22.34 75.54 -12.33
C MET A 1 -22.72 74.37 -13.25
N PRO A 2 -24.00 74.16 -13.60
CA PRO A 2 -24.96 73.41 -12.77
C PRO A 2 -25.69 72.26 -13.52
N ARG A 3 -26.41 71.40 -12.78
CA ARG A 3 -27.72 70.74 -13.13
C ARG A 3 -28.16 69.87 -11.93
N ARG A 4 -29.02 70.37 -11.02
CA ARG A 4 -30.50 70.24 -10.96
C ARG A 4 -31.07 68.80 -11.00
N ALA A 5 -31.54 68.37 -9.82
CA ALA A 5 -32.88 67.91 -9.45
C ALA A 5 -33.60 66.82 -10.26
N GLY A 6 -34.19 65.85 -9.54
CA GLY A 6 -35.30 65.04 -10.04
C GLY A 6 -35.56 63.76 -9.24
N SER A 7 -36.27 63.88 -8.12
CA SER A 7 -36.85 62.80 -7.32
C SER A 7 -37.84 61.94 -8.13
N ARG A 8 -37.76 60.61 -8.02
CA ARG A 8 -38.77 59.66 -8.51
C ARG A 8 -39.62 59.13 -7.35
N PRO A 9 -40.95 59.02 -7.49
CA PRO A 9 -41.86 58.59 -6.43
C PRO A 9 -42.00 57.06 -6.37
N ALA A 10 -42.29 56.55 -5.17
CA ALA A 10 -42.61 55.15 -4.90
C ALA A 10 -44.04 54.79 -5.33
N PRO A 11 -44.31 53.57 -5.84
CA PRO A 11 -45.67 53.08 -6.00
C PRO A 11 -46.19 52.38 -4.73
N ARG A 12 -47.47 52.66 -4.45
CA ARG A 12 -48.30 52.22 -3.32
C ARG A 12 -48.73 50.73 -3.40
N PRO A 13 -49.14 50.12 -2.27
CA PRO A 13 -49.56 48.71 -2.19
C PRO A 13 -51.08 48.52 -2.32
N ALA A 14 -51.52 47.34 -2.77
CA ALA A 14 -52.81 46.69 -2.49
C ALA A 14 -52.90 45.31 -3.20
N PRO A 15 -53.89 44.45 -2.91
CA PRO A 15 -54.37 43.97 -1.62
C PRO A 15 -54.39 42.41 -1.54
N GLY A 16 -54.61 41.85 -0.34
CA GLY A 16 -54.56 40.41 -0.07
C GLY A 16 -55.78 39.59 -0.51
N ARG A 17 -55.62 38.26 -0.40
CA ARG A 17 -56.58 37.11 -0.37
C ARG A 17 -55.73 35.86 -0.66
N ASP A 18 -55.88 34.65 -0.12
CA ASP A 18 -56.69 34.03 0.92
C ASP A 18 -55.94 32.76 1.34
N LEU A 19 -55.95 32.41 2.63
CA LEU A 19 -55.32 31.21 3.18
C LEU A 19 -56.35 30.05 3.16
N PRO A 20 -56.03 28.82 2.71
CA PRO A 20 -56.95 27.70 2.87
C PRO A 20 -56.86 27.07 4.28
N PRO A 21 -57.93 26.39 4.74
CA PRO A 21 -58.19 26.15 6.15
C PRO A 21 -57.50 24.91 6.71
N ARG A 22 -57.31 24.96 8.04
CA ARG A 22 -56.93 23.84 8.91
C ARG A 22 -57.93 22.68 8.78
N LEU A 23 -57.45 21.50 8.40
CA LEU A 23 -58.18 20.24 8.57
C LEU A 23 -57.99 19.74 10.01
N ARG A 24 -59.12 19.69 10.72
CA ARG A 24 -59.27 19.07 12.03
C ARG A 24 -59.09 17.55 11.94
N THR A 25 -58.48 17.05 12.99
CA THR A 25 -58.32 15.67 13.44
C THR A 25 -59.64 14.96 13.75
N GLN A 26 -59.70 13.63 13.50
CA GLN A 26 -60.20 12.51 14.35
C GLN A 26 -60.59 11.26 13.51
N PRO A 27 -60.74 10.02 14.06
CA PRO A 27 -59.64 9.12 14.41
C PRO A 27 -59.80 7.66 13.89
N ALA A 28 -58.70 6.90 14.04
CA ALA A 28 -58.59 5.44 14.27
C ALA A 28 -59.23 4.42 13.30
N ARG A 29 -58.39 3.55 12.71
CA ARG A 29 -58.51 2.09 12.84
C ARG A 29 -57.15 1.39 12.80
N GLN A 30 -57.07 0.36 13.64
CA GLN A 30 -55.93 -0.49 13.98
C GLN A 30 -55.59 -1.46 12.84
N GLY A 31 -54.31 -1.81 12.73
CA GLY A 31 -53.78 -2.84 11.85
C GLY A 31 -52.28 -3.02 12.12
N ALA A 32 -51.97 -3.54 13.29
CA ALA A 32 -50.60 -3.85 13.69
C ALA A 32 -50.17 -5.18 13.07
N GLU A 33 -49.27 -5.15 12.09
CA GLU A 33 -48.51 -6.32 11.68
C GLU A 33 -47.02 -6.06 11.96
N ARG A 34 -46.50 -6.80 12.94
CA ARG A 34 -45.07 -6.88 13.27
C ARG A 34 -44.37 -7.78 12.25
N PRO A 35 -43.29 -7.36 11.59
CA PRO A 35 -42.33 -8.31 11.04
C PRO A 35 -41.44 -8.80 12.18
N GLN A 36 -41.53 -10.10 12.46
CA GLN A 36 -40.70 -10.80 13.44
C GLN A 36 -39.24 -10.77 13.00
N SER A 37 -38.36 -10.33 13.89
CA SER A 37 -36.92 -10.43 13.73
C SER A 37 -36.47 -11.87 14.00
N SER A 38 -35.89 -12.51 13.00
CA SER A 38 -35.20 -13.80 13.14
C SER A 38 -33.70 -13.54 13.18
N VAL A 39 -33.19 -13.19 14.36
CA VAL A 39 -31.75 -13.22 14.66
C VAL A 39 -31.40 -14.64 15.11
N PRO A 40 -30.53 -15.40 14.41
CA PRO A 40 -30.07 -16.68 14.92
C PRO A 40 -29.11 -16.47 16.10
N ARG A 41 -29.47 -17.02 17.27
CA ARG A 41 -28.58 -17.14 18.43
C ARG A 41 -27.45 -18.16 18.15
N PRO A 42 -26.22 -17.90 18.59
CA PRO A 42 -25.10 -18.82 18.43
C PRO A 42 -25.21 -20.02 19.40
N VAL A 43 -24.92 -21.20 18.87
CA VAL A 43 -24.84 -22.48 19.60
C VAL A 43 -23.56 -22.49 20.47
N PRO A 44 -23.63 -22.88 21.75
CA PRO A 44 -22.44 -22.95 22.61
C PRO A 44 -21.69 -24.26 22.35
N HIS A 45 -20.61 -24.22 21.58
CA HIS A 45 -19.63 -25.31 21.58
C HIS A 45 -18.66 -25.13 22.74
N THR A 46 -18.77 -26.08 23.67
CA THR A 46 -17.92 -26.27 24.84
C THR A 46 -16.46 -26.50 24.43
N ARG A 47 -15.56 -25.83 25.16
CA ARG A 47 -14.11 -26.02 25.09
C ARG A 47 -13.72 -27.47 25.40
N ARG A 48 -12.83 -28.03 24.59
CA ARG A 48 -11.79 -28.96 25.06
C ARG A 48 -10.44 -28.49 24.54
N ALA A 49 -9.60 -28.04 25.46
CA ALA A 49 -8.18 -27.83 25.22
C ALA A 49 -7.48 -29.20 25.15
N PRO A 50 -6.54 -29.44 24.22
CA PRO A 50 -5.58 -30.52 24.37
C PRO A 50 -4.43 -30.04 25.27
N GLN A 51 -4.23 -30.72 26.39
CA GLN A 51 -2.98 -30.65 27.16
C GLN A 51 -1.85 -31.36 26.40
N PRO A 52 -0.59 -30.91 26.55
CA PRO A 52 0.57 -31.60 26.00
C PRO A 52 1.01 -32.73 26.96
N GLY A 53 0.99 -33.97 26.48
CA GLY A 53 1.59 -35.14 27.15
C GLY A 53 2.94 -35.49 26.52
N GLY A 54 3.88 -35.95 27.35
CA GLY A 54 5.31 -36.23 27.07
C GLY A 54 5.58 -37.26 25.96
N ASP A 55 6.82 -37.53 25.55
CA ASP A 55 8.10 -37.48 26.26
C ASP A 55 9.26 -37.21 25.27
N PRO A 56 10.43 -36.74 25.73
CA PRO A 56 11.61 -36.54 24.91
C PRO A 56 12.40 -37.85 24.74
N GLY A 57 12.59 -38.25 23.48
CA GLY A 57 13.49 -39.32 23.10
C GLY A 57 14.93 -39.04 23.52
N THR A 58 15.45 -39.98 24.30
CA THR A 58 16.79 -40.09 24.84
C THR A 58 17.84 -40.19 23.71
N LEU A 59 18.80 -39.26 23.67
CA LEU A 59 20.07 -39.43 22.97
C LEU A 59 21.20 -39.14 23.95
N SER A 60 22.08 -40.12 24.08
CA SER A 60 23.15 -40.26 25.07
C SER A 60 24.19 -39.11 25.09
N PRO A 61 24.86 -38.89 26.24
CA PRO A 61 25.86 -37.84 26.40
C PRO A 61 27.26 -38.33 25.96
N GLY A 62 27.84 -37.70 24.94
CA GLY A 62 29.20 -38.00 24.47
C GLY A 62 30.00 -36.72 24.21
N HIS A 63 31.10 -36.58 24.94
CA HIS A 63 32.16 -35.55 24.86
C HIS A 63 32.02 -34.32 25.76
N ARG A 64 32.43 -34.54 27.02
CA ARG A 64 32.89 -33.52 27.96
C ARG A 64 34.31 -33.08 27.55
N CYS A 65 34.49 -31.82 27.11
CA CYS A 65 35.82 -31.22 27.00
C CYS A 65 36.27 -30.76 28.41
N LYS A 66 37.32 -31.38 28.94
CA LYS A 66 37.96 -31.02 30.21
C LYS A 66 38.98 -29.91 29.98
N THR A 67 38.58 -28.65 30.18
CA THR A 67 39.52 -27.58 30.56
C THR A 67 38.76 -26.45 31.27
N PRO A 68 39.11 -26.08 32.51
CA PRO A 68 38.44 -24.99 33.21
C PRO A 68 39.02 -23.63 32.75
N GLY A 69 38.13 -22.68 32.44
CA GLY A 69 38.48 -21.27 32.26
C GLY A 69 38.81 -20.84 30.83
N ARG A 70 37.77 -20.51 30.04
CA ARG A 70 37.77 -19.47 28.99
C ARG A 70 36.36 -19.34 28.41
N SER A 71 35.75 -18.18 28.59
CA SER A 71 34.49 -17.78 27.98
C SER A 71 34.65 -17.70 26.46
N CYS A 72 33.94 -18.57 25.73
CA CYS A 72 33.97 -18.61 24.27
C CYS A 72 33.12 -17.47 23.69
N GLY A 73 33.72 -16.30 23.47
CA GLY A 73 33.19 -15.30 22.54
C GLY A 73 33.34 -15.83 21.11
N ARG A 74 32.24 -16.00 20.37
CA ARG A 74 32.29 -16.36 18.94
C ARG A 74 32.70 -15.13 18.12
N GLU A 75 33.99 -14.93 17.95
CA GLU A 75 34.53 -14.16 16.83
C GLU A 75 34.60 -15.08 15.60
N LEU A 76 33.72 -14.86 14.62
CA LEU A 76 33.87 -15.46 13.29
C LEU A 76 34.81 -14.56 12.48
N GLY A 77 36.11 -14.79 12.65
CA GLY A 77 37.16 -14.19 11.83
C GLY A 77 37.36 -14.98 10.54
N CYS A 78 36.61 -14.64 9.49
CA CYS A 78 37.01 -14.98 8.12
C CYS A 78 37.77 -13.79 7.55
N ALA A 79 39.11 -13.85 7.57
CA ALA A 79 39.95 -12.89 6.88
C ALA A 79 39.80 -13.10 5.35
N HIS A 80 39.26 -12.09 4.66
CA HIS A 80 39.36 -11.97 3.21
C HIS A 80 40.37 -10.86 2.86
N PRO A 81 41.20 -11.02 1.81
CA PRO A 81 42.30 -10.09 1.57
C PRO A 81 41.80 -8.80 0.92
N ARG A 82 42.22 -7.66 1.50
CA ARG A 82 42.07 -6.26 1.06
C ARG A 82 40.65 -5.68 1.18
N ASP A 83 40.34 -5.24 2.40
CA ASP A 83 39.30 -4.24 2.70
C ASP A 83 39.93 -2.82 2.60
N PRO A 84 39.77 -2.08 1.48
CA PRO A 84 40.32 -0.73 1.35
C PRO A 84 39.59 0.31 2.22
N LEU A 85 38.46 -0.05 2.84
CA LEU A 85 37.61 0.88 3.60
C LEU A 85 37.75 0.71 5.11
N GLY A 86 38.23 -0.44 5.57
CA GLY A 86 38.41 -0.74 7.00
C GLY A 86 37.09 -0.72 7.78
N LEU A 87 35.96 -0.92 7.10
CA LEU A 87 34.62 -0.78 7.69
C LEU A 87 34.23 -2.08 8.39
N ARG A 88 34.14 -2.05 9.72
CA ARG A 88 33.66 -3.21 10.51
C ARG A 88 32.18 -3.05 10.84
N ALA A 89 31.32 -3.90 10.29
CA ALA A 89 29.93 -3.97 10.72
C ALA A 89 29.83 -4.74 12.05
N ARG A 90 29.25 -4.12 13.08
CA ARG A 90 28.94 -4.78 14.36
C ARG A 90 27.45 -4.74 14.64
N VAL A 91 26.87 -5.90 14.95
CA VAL A 91 25.47 -6.02 15.37
C VAL A 91 25.43 -5.95 16.90
N HIS A 92 24.78 -4.93 17.47
CA HIS A 92 24.71 -4.77 18.92
C HIS A 92 23.33 -5.12 19.48
N THR A 93 23.33 -5.66 20.69
CA THR A 93 22.13 -6.01 21.47
C THR A 93 21.72 -4.94 22.49
N THR A 94 22.56 -3.93 22.76
CA THR A 94 22.29 -2.84 23.72
C THR A 94 22.81 -1.47 23.26
N ARG A 95 22.14 -0.40 23.70
CA ARG A 95 22.54 1.01 23.53
C ARG A 95 23.62 1.34 24.57
N GLY A 96 24.84 1.67 24.15
CA GLY A 96 25.83 2.29 25.04
C GLY A 96 27.28 1.91 24.70
N GLY A 97 28.10 2.93 24.42
CA GLY A 97 29.56 2.80 24.27
C GLY A 97 30.10 3.94 23.41
N ALA A 98 31.01 4.73 23.99
CA ALA A 98 31.50 6.02 23.48
C ALA A 98 32.01 5.99 22.03
N ALA A 99 31.73 7.08 21.30
CA ALA A 99 32.20 7.33 19.95
C ALA A 99 33.70 7.67 19.96
N GLY A 100 34.55 6.67 19.70
CA GLY A 100 35.86 6.90 19.10
C GLY A 100 35.74 7.02 17.58
N LEU A 101 36.80 7.52 16.92
CA LEU A 101 36.97 7.62 15.47
C LEU A 101 37.07 6.25 14.76
N ASP A 102 36.35 5.25 15.23
CA ASP A 102 36.37 3.91 14.66
C ASP A 102 35.32 3.81 13.53
N ARG A 103 35.75 3.35 12.35
CA ARG A 103 34.92 3.08 11.16
C ARG A 103 33.97 1.89 11.40
N VAL A 104 33.03 2.04 12.32
CA VAL A 104 32.13 0.97 12.79
C VAL A 104 30.68 1.29 12.45
N LEU A 105 30.04 0.39 11.71
CA LEU A 105 28.60 0.46 11.44
C LEU A 105 27.84 -0.39 12.47
N HIS A 106 27.05 0.28 13.30
CA HIS A 106 26.19 -0.38 14.29
C HIS A 106 24.82 -0.74 13.69
N LEU A 107 24.47 -2.03 13.73
CA LEU A 107 23.16 -2.52 13.29
C LEU A 107 22.36 -3.05 14.47
N SER A 108 21.03 -2.86 14.42
CA SER A 108 20.13 -3.42 15.43
C SER A 108 20.07 -4.93 15.32
N SER A 109 20.16 -5.63 16.46
CA SER A 109 19.97 -7.08 16.58
C SER A 109 18.58 -7.58 16.14
N ARG A 110 17.58 -6.68 16.04
CA ARG A 110 16.23 -7.03 15.59
C ARG A 110 16.09 -7.11 14.07
N LEU A 111 17.11 -6.71 13.31
CA LEU A 111 17.09 -6.77 11.85
C LEU A 111 17.35 -8.19 11.38
N ARG A 112 16.48 -8.70 10.49
CA ARG A 112 16.73 -9.95 9.77
C ARG A 112 17.97 -9.82 8.87
N PRO A 113 18.65 -10.92 8.49
CA PRO A 113 19.86 -10.87 7.66
C PRO A 113 19.70 -10.03 6.39
N GLY A 114 18.59 -10.19 5.65
CA GLY A 114 18.32 -9.37 4.46
C GLY A 114 18.16 -7.87 4.75
N GLN A 115 17.61 -7.51 5.93
CA GLN A 115 17.52 -6.11 6.35
C GLN A 115 18.88 -5.55 6.78
N GLN A 116 19.73 -6.37 7.39
CA GLN A 116 21.12 -5.99 7.69
C GLN A 116 21.88 -5.74 6.40
N ALA A 117 21.81 -6.66 5.43
CA ALA A 117 22.43 -6.51 4.11
C ALA A 117 21.97 -5.23 3.41
N PHE A 118 20.67 -4.95 3.42
CA PHE A 118 20.14 -3.71 2.86
C PHE A 118 20.72 -2.46 3.55
N ARG A 119 20.78 -2.44 4.89
CA ARG A 119 21.33 -1.30 5.65
C ARG A 119 22.82 -1.10 5.41
N MET A 120 23.60 -2.18 5.32
CA MET A 120 25.02 -2.13 4.97
C MET A 120 25.20 -1.59 3.55
N ALA A 121 24.42 -2.09 2.60
CA ALA A 121 24.46 -1.63 1.21
C ALA A 121 24.06 -0.16 1.04
N THR A 122 23.08 0.33 1.81
CA THR A 122 22.74 1.76 1.82
C THR A 122 23.89 2.61 2.34
N GLN A 123 24.58 2.18 3.40
CA GLN A 123 25.72 2.93 3.92
C GLN A 123 26.93 2.87 2.98
N LEU A 124 27.16 1.73 2.33
CA LEU A 124 28.15 1.63 1.27
C LEU A 124 27.85 2.63 0.14
N ALA A 125 26.58 2.83 -0.22
CA ALA A 125 26.20 3.83 -1.22
C ALA A 125 26.63 5.24 -0.82
N PHE A 126 26.39 5.64 0.43
CA PHE A 126 26.78 6.96 0.92
C PHE A 126 28.30 7.13 1.02
N LEU A 127 29.03 6.09 1.42
CA LEU A 127 30.48 6.18 1.59
C LEU A 127 31.24 6.18 0.27
N GLU A 128 30.82 5.36 -0.69
CA GLU A 128 31.57 5.15 -1.95
C GLU A 128 31.06 5.98 -3.12
N TYR A 129 29.80 6.42 -3.07
CA TYR A 129 29.13 7.05 -4.21
C TYR A 129 28.48 8.39 -3.84
N ASP A 130 29.00 9.09 -2.83
CA ASP A 130 28.46 10.37 -2.35
C ASP A 130 28.25 11.39 -3.50
N ASP A 131 29.30 11.61 -4.30
CA ASP A 131 29.30 12.53 -5.44
C ASP A 131 28.27 12.14 -6.51
N GLU A 132 28.16 10.85 -6.82
CA GLU A 132 27.21 10.36 -7.83
C GLU A 132 25.76 10.47 -7.33
N LEU A 133 25.51 10.17 -6.05
CA LEU A 133 24.21 10.36 -5.43
C LEU A 133 23.82 11.85 -5.42
N ALA A 134 24.77 12.74 -5.10
CA ALA A 134 24.57 14.19 -5.13
C ALA A 134 24.26 14.66 -6.56
N ARG A 135 25.04 14.23 -7.55
CA ARG A 135 24.86 14.57 -8.96
C ARG A 135 23.49 14.14 -9.49
N LEU A 136 23.04 12.92 -9.16
CA LEU A 136 21.73 12.41 -9.57
C LEU A 136 20.58 13.17 -8.89
N ALA A 137 20.67 13.44 -7.59
CA ALA A 137 19.63 14.20 -6.88
C ALA A 137 19.51 15.65 -7.37
N SER A 138 20.63 16.26 -7.77
CA SER A 138 20.68 17.63 -8.29
C SER A 138 20.09 17.80 -9.69
N GLN A 139 19.64 16.74 -10.35
CA GLN A 139 18.95 16.84 -11.65
C GLN A 139 17.57 17.49 -11.51
N ASP A 140 16.88 17.20 -10.40
CA ASP A 140 15.49 17.64 -10.17
C ASP A 140 15.33 18.52 -8.92
N PHE A 141 16.31 18.52 -8.00
CA PHE A 141 16.19 19.20 -6.72
C PHE A 141 17.39 20.08 -6.41
N THR A 142 17.14 21.25 -5.83
CA THR A 142 18.19 22.16 -5.36
C THR A 142 19.03 21.48 -4.27
N PRO A 143 20.38 21.50 -4.38
CA PRO A 143 21.27 20.98 -3.34
C PRO A 143 20.91 21.47 -1.94
N ASP A 144 21.11 20.61 -0.95
CA ASP A 144 20.84 20.85 0.48
C ASP A 144 19.38 21.14 0.87
N SER A 145 18.44 21.16 -0.09
CA SER A 145 17.01 21.17 0.23
C SER A 145 16.57 19.85 0.89
N ALA A 146 15.45 19.90 1.61
CA ALA A 146 14.85 18.69 2.18
C ALA A 146 14.49 17.66 1.10
N ALA A 147 13.99 18.13 -0.06
CA ALA A 147 13.65 17.26 -1.18
C ALA A 147 14.89 16.59 -1.79
N TRP A 148 15.99 17.33 -1.95
CA TRP A 148 17.25 16.79 -2.42
C TRP A 148 17.82 15.73 -1.46
N SER A 149 17.78 16.00 -0.15
CA SER A 149 18.22 15.04 0.87
C SER A 149 17.39 13.75 0.84
N LEU A 150 16.06 13.87 0.66
CA LEU A 150 15.18 12.72 0.50
C LEU A 150 15.43 11.97 -0.81
N ALA A 151 15.71 12.66 -1.90
CA ALA A 151 16.06 12.06 -3.19
C ALA A 151 17.35 11.23 -3.07
N ARG A 152 18.39 11.76 -2.42
CA ARG A 152 19.63 11.02 -2.13
C ARG A 152 19.38 9.74 -1.35
N ILE A 153 18.55 9.80 -0.32
CA ILE A 153 18.14 8.61 0.45
C ILE A 153 17.41 7.61 -0.45
N GLY A 154 16.51 8.08 -1.31
CA GLY A 154 15.80 7.25 -2.29
C GLY A 154 16.74 6.54 -3.27
N ILE A 155 17.70 7.26 -3.85
CA ILE A 155 18.68 6.72 -4.79
C ILE A 155 19.62 5.73 -4.08
N ALA A 156 20.06 6.02 -2.84
CA ALA A 156 20.86 5.09 -2.04
C ALA A 156 20.09 3.80 -1.70
N ASN A 157 18.78 3.90 -1.43
CA ASN A 157 17.92 2.73 -1.24
C ASN A 157 17.73 1.93 -2.54
N TYR A 158 17.64 2.61 -3.69
CA TYR A 158 17.63 1.96 -5.01
C TYR A 158 18.94 1.21 -5.27
N PHE A 159 20.09 1.83 -4.98
CA PHE A 159 21.40 1.20 -5.06
C PHE A 159 21.46 -0.04 -4.17
N ALA A 160 21.05 0.07 -2.90
CA ALA A 160 21.04 -1.04 -1.95
C ALA A 160 20.18 -2.21 -2.45
N ALA A 161 18.98 -1.92 -2.96
CA ALA A 161 18.13 -2.93 -3.58
C ALA A 161 18.82 -3.59 -4.79
N ALA A 162 19.45 -2.80 -5.66
CA ALA A 162 20.11 -3.31 -6.86
C ALA A 162 21.37 -4.13 -6.57
N LEU A 163 22.07 -3.84 -5.47
CA LEU A 163 23.23 -4.59 -5.00
C LEU A 163 22.81 -5.92 -4.38
N VAL A 164 21.81 -5.91 -3.49
CA VAL A 164 21.33 -7.13 -2.80
C VAL A 164 20.49 -8.02 -3.73
N LEU A 165 19.81 -7.43 -4.72
CA LEU A 165 19.06 -8.12 -5.78
C LEU A 165 19.68 -7.80 -7.16
N PRO A 166 20.80 -8.45 -7.53
CA PRO A 166 21.49 -8.21 -8.79
C PRO A 166 20.55 -8.37 -9.99
N TYR A 167 20.55 -7.37 -10.87
CA TYR A 167 19.52 -7.20 -11.90
C TYR A 167 19.25 -8.48 -12.72
N ARG A 168 20.28 -9.05 -13.36
CA ARG A 168 20.12 -10.22 -14.24
C ARG A 168 19.62 -11.44 -13.46
N ARG A 169 20.25 -11.73 -12.31
CA ARG A 169 19.89 -12.88 -11.47
C ARG A 169 18.46 -12.79 -10.94
N PHE A 170 18.05 -11.60 -10.51
CA PHE A 170 16.70 -11.37 -10.01
C PHE A 170 15.66 -11.37 -11.15
N HIS A 171 15.98 -10.76 -12.29
CA HIS A 171 15.11 -10.77 -13.48
C HIS A 171 14.86 -12.21 -13.97
N THR A 172 15.92 -13.00 -14.18
CA THR A 172 15.79 -14.41 -14.58
C THR A 172 14.95 -15.19 -13.57
N ALA A 173 15.23 -15.02 -12.27
CA ALA A 173 14.45 -15.67 -11.22
C ALA A 173 12.96 -15.27 -11.26
N ALA A 174 12.65 -13.99 -11.49
CA ALA A 174 11.29 -13.49 -11.57
C ALA A 174 10.53 -14.08 -12.77
N GLU A 175 11.16 -14.18 -13.95
CA GLU A 175 10.54 -14.86 -15.11
C GLU A 175 10.30 -16.35 -14.83
N GLU A 176 11.30 -17.06 -14.26
CA GLU A 176 11.23 -18.50 -13.98
C GLU A 176 10.04 -18.86 -13.08
N VAL A 177 9.78 -18.06 -12.05
CA VAL A 177 8.66 -18.30 -11.11
C VAL A 177 7.39 -17.56 -11.49
N ARG A 178 7.28 -17.03 -12.72
CA ARG A 178 6.13 -16.23 -13.18
C ARG A 178 5.75 -15.13 -12.18
N TYR A 179 6.75 -14.40 -11.69
CA TYR A 179 6.57 -13.28 -10.76
C TYR A 179 5.87 -13.61 -9.44
N ASP A 180 5.94 -14.86 -8.98
CA ASP A 180 5.53 -15.24 -7.63
C ASP A 180 6.38 -14.53 -6.56
N ILE A 181 5.78 -13.55 -5.88
CA ILE A 181 6.45 -12.69 -4.91
C ILE A 181 6.87 -13.49 -3.67
N GLU A 182 6.11 -14.49 -3.25
CA GLU A 182 6.46 -15.29 -2.07
C GLU A 182 7.65 -16.19 -2.37
N ARG A 183 7.68 -16.84 -3.55
CA ARG A 183 8.85 -17.61 -3.99
C ARG A 183 10.10 -16.75 -4.13
N LEU A 184 9.97 -15.52 -4.63
CA LEU A 184 11.08 -14.58 -4.70
C LEU A 184 11.54 -14.13 -3.30
N THR A 185 10.60 -13.89 -2.38
CA THR A 185 10.92 -13.59 -0.98
C THR A 185 11.73 -14.71 -0.34
N ASP A 186 11.33 -15.97 -0.55
CA ASP A 186 12.04 -17.13 0.00
C ASP A 186 13.41 -17.31 -0.66
N ARG A 187 13.49 -17.23 -2.00
CA ARG A 187 14.73 -17.40 -2.77
C ARG A 187 15.82 -16.39 -2.40
N PHE A 188 15.44 -15.15 -2.09
CA PHE A 188 16.39 -14.08 -1.79
C PHE A 188 16.46 -13.70 -0.30
N GLY A 189 15.63 -14.29 0.57
CA GLY A 189 15.61 -14.00 2.00
C GLY A 189 15.24 -12.55 2.34
N LEU A 190 14.40 -11.92 1.50
CA LEU A 190 14.00 -10.52 1.63
C LEU A 190 12.50 -10.37 1.82
N GLY A 191 12.09 -9.28 2.50
CA GLY A 191 10.68 -9.03 2.75
C GLY A 191 9.88 -8.77 1.47
N TYR A 192 8.58 -9.11 1.53
CA TYR A 192 7.62 -8.94 0.43
C TYR A 192 7.68 -7.54 -0.21
N GLU A 193 7.71 -6.49 0.61
CA GLU A 193 7.84 -5.10 0.17
C GLU A 193 9.11 -4.89 -0.67
N THR A 194 10.27 -5.32 -0.19
CA THR A 194 11.54 -5.16 -0.93
C THR A 194 11.53 -5.88 -2.28
N VAL A 195 10.88 -7.05 -2.36
CA VAL A 195 10.70 -7.78 -3.62
C VAL A 195 9.79 -7.00 -4.59
N CYS A 196 8.65 -6.49 -4.12
CA CYS A 196 7.75 -5.67 -4.94
C CYS A 196 8.44 -4.41 -5.47
N HIS A 197 9.18 -3.69 -4.62
CA HIS A 197 9.98 -2.54 -5.04
C HIS A 197 11.02 -2.93 -6.10
N ARG A 198 11.64 -4.11 -5.99
CA ARG A 198 12.61 -4.51 -7.00
C ARG A 198 11.93 -4.82 -8.34
N LEU A 199 10.79 -5.50 -8.30
CA LEU A 199 10.00 -5.84 -9.49
C LEU A 199 9.56 -4.59 -10.26
N SER A 200 9.16 -3.51 -9.60
CA SER A 200 8.78 -2.24 -10.25
C SER A 200 9.95 -1.54 -10.97
N THR A 201 11.20 -1.93 -10.68
CA THR A 201 12.40 -1.29 -11.26
C THR A 201 13.03 -2.06 -12.43
N LEU A 202 12.42 -3.17 -12.89
CA LEU A 202 12.99 -4.01 -13.95
C LEU A 202 12.81 -3.41 -15.35
N GLN A 203 13.34 -2.21 -15.59
CA GLN A 203 13.19 -1.45 -16.85
C GLN A 203 14.51 -1.19 -17.61
N ARG A 204 15.53 -2.05 -17.42
CA ARG A 204 16.79 -1.96 -18.18
C ARG A 204 16.51 -2.19 -19.67
N PRO A 205 16.98 -1.32 -20.58
CA PRO A 205 16.84 -1.54 -22.01
C PRO A 205 17.34 -2.92 -22.43
N ARG A 206 16.60 -3.59 -23.34
CA ARG A 206 16.88 -4.93 -23.86
C ARG A 206 16.80 -6.08 -22.83
N LEU A 207 16.42 -5.81 -21.58
CA LEU A 207 16.17 -6.84 -20.56
C LEU A 207 15.08 -6.36 -19.60
N ARG A 208 13.91 -6.03 -20.14
CA ARG A 208 12.77 -5.52 -19.37
C ARG A 208 11.97 -6.67 -18.74
N GLY A 209 11.58 -6.51 -17.49
CA GLY A 209 10.55 -7.32 -16.84
C GLY A 209 9.15 -6.84 -17.20
N VAL A 210 8.14 -7.37 -16.50
CA VAL A 210 6.78 -6.81 -16.54
C VAL A 210 6.81 -5.37 -16.00
N PRO A 211 6.21 -4.40 -16.71
CA PRO A 211 6.11 -3.03 -16.22
C PRO A 211 5.07 -2.95 -15.10
N PHE A 212 5.54 -2.96 -13.86
CA PHE A 212 4.68 -2.86 -12.71
C PHE A 212 4.55 -1.42 -12.19
N SER A 213 3.37 -1.13 -11.67
CA SER A 213 3.09 -0.03 -10.74
C SER A 213 3.01 -0.61 -9.32
N PHE A 214 3.79 -0.05 -8.41
CA PHE A 214 3.83 -0.39 -7.00
C PHE A 214 3.25 0.74 -6.15
N VAL A 215 2.43 0.39 -5.17
CA VAL A 215 1.85 1.32 -4.21
C VAL A 215 1.94 0.79 -2.78
N ARG A 216 2.08 1.69 -1.81
CA ARG A 216 1.92 1.40 -0.38
C ARG A 216 0.92 2.35 0.26
N VAL A 217 -0.18 1.80 0.74
CA VAL A 217 -1.25 2.55 1.40
C VAL A 217 -1.46 2.06 2.84
N ASP A 218 -1.97 2.93 3.70
CA ASP A 218 -2.47 2.54 5.02
C ASP A 218 -4.01 2.33 5.02
N ARG A 219 -4.55 1.94 6.18
CA ARG A 219 -5.98 1.66 6.35
C ARG A 219 -6.87 2.89 6.19
N ALA A 220 -6.31 4.10 6.30
CA ALA A 220 -7.04 5.35 6.14
C ALA A 220 -7.03 5.85 4.68
N GLY A 221 -6.32 5.15 3.79
CA GLY A 221 -6.16 5.58 2.40
C GLY A 221 -4.97 6.48 2.15
N ASN A 222 -4.09 6.70 3.14
CA ASN A 222 -2.89 7.50 2.92
C ASN A 222 -1.88 6.69 2.10
N MET A 223 -1.67 7.15 0.88
CA MET A 223 -0.71 6.58 -0.05
C MET A 223 0.69 7.12 0.21
N SER A 224 1.45 6.34 0.97
CA SER A 224 2.80 6.69 1.43
C SER A 224 3.90 6.40 0.40
N GLU A 225 3.60 5.63 -0.65
CA GLU A 225 4.57 5.31 -1.70
C GLU A 225 3.90 4.97 -3.03
N ARG A 226 4.50 5.46 -4.12
CA ARG A 226 4.12 5.19 -5.51
C ARG A 226 5.38 5.06 -6.35
N GLN A 227 5.49 3.98 -7.10
CA GLN A 227 6.57 3.76 -8.05
C GLN A 227 5.98 3.11 -9.30
N SER A 228 6.26 3.62 -10.49
CA SER A 228 5.68 3.05 -11.71
C SER A 228 6.71 2.96 -12.82
N ALA A 229 6.71 1.83 -13.53
CA ALA A 229 7.52 1.61 -14.72
C ALA A 229 6.92 2.24 -15.99
N THR A 230 5.61 2.46 -15.99
CA THR A 230 4.83 3.02 -17.11
C THR A 230 3.86 4.07 -16.59
N ASP A 231 3.30 4.88 -17.50
CA ASP A 231 2.18 5.74 -17.16
C ASP A 231 0.99 4.89 -16.71
N PHE A 232 0.55 5.14 -15.48
CA PHE A 232 -0.59 4.48 -14.85
C PHE A 232 -1.39 5.52 -14.08
N HIS A 233 -2.72 5.39 -14.05
CA HIS A 233 -3.63 6.39 -13.47
C HIS A 233 -3.27 6.82 -12.04
N PHE A 234 -2.73 5.92 -11.20
CA PHE A 234 -2.37 6.27 -9.82
C PHE A 234 -0.90 6.64 -9.62
N SER A 235 -0.15 6.88 -10.70
CA SER A 235 1.28 7.18 -10.63
C SER A 235 1.58 8.49 -9.92
N ARG A 236 0.68 9.49 -10.01
CA ARG A 236 0.86 10.82 -9.43
C ARG A 236 -0.19 11.18 -8.37
N ALA A 237 -1.45 10.82 -8.59
CA ALA A 237 -2.56 11.18 -7.72
C ALA A 237 -3.67 10.12 -7.75
N GLY A 238 -4.65 10.24 -6.85
CA GLY A 238 -5.77 9.31 -6.75
C GLY A 238 -5.40 7.97 -6.10
N GLY A 239 -6.20 6.95 -6.41
CA GLY A 239 -6.09 5.59 -5.89
C GLY A 239 -6.91 5.34 -4.63
N THR A 240 -7.97 6.13 -4.38
CA THR A 240 -8.81 6.02 -3.16
C THR A 240 -10.15 5.32 -3.40
N CYS A 241 -10.29 4.61 -4.51
CA CYS A 241 -11.51 3.86 -4.80
C CYS A 241 -11.63 2.64 -3.87
N PRO A 242 -12.70 2.53 -3.06
CA PRO A 242 -12.86 1.43 -2.11
C PRO A 242 -13.10 0.06 -2.78
N LEU A 243 -13.47 0.04 -4.08
CA LEU A 243 -13.62 -1.19 -4.87
C LEU A 243 -12.28 -1.79 -5.32
N TRP A 244 -11.17 -1.09 -5.07
CA TRP A 244 -9.84 -1.58 -5.41
C TRP A 244 -9.30 -2.52 -4.33
N ASN A 245 -8.80 -3.68 -4.74
CA ASN A 245 -8.38 -4.78 -3.85
C ASN A 245 -7.27 -4.43 -2.85
N VAL A 246 -6.53 -3.34 -3.07
CA VAL A 246 -5.54 -2.83 -2.11
C VAL A 246 -6.20 -2.51 -0.76
N TYR A 247 -7.45 -2.02 -0.78
CA TYR A 247 -8.20 -1.76 0.46
C TYR A 247 -8.82 -3.03 1.05
N GLU A 248 -9.23 -3.97 0.21
CA GLU A 248 -9.72 -5.28 0.65
C GLU A 248 -8.65 -6.09 1.39
N ALA A 249 -7.38 -5.93 1.01
CA ALA A 249 -6.26 -6.64 1.63
C ALA A 249 -6.14 -6.41 3.15
N PHE A 250 -6.71 -5.33 3.69
CA PHE A 250 -6.75 -5.07 5.13
C PHE A 250 -7.75 -5.94 5.90
N ALA A 251 -8.72 -6.55 5.22
CA ALA A 251 -9.70 -7.46 5.81
C ALA A 251 -9.09 -8.84 6.09
N ALA A 252 -8.09 -9.27 5.30
CA ALA A 252 -7.35 -10.51 5.50
C ALA A 252 -5.82 -10.29 5.45
N PRO A 253 -5.21 -9.68 6.48
CA PRO A 253 -3.78 -9.44 6.50
C PRO A 253 -2.96 -10.71 6.29
N GLY A 254 -1.89 -10.60 5.50
CA GLY A 254 -1.04 -11.72 5.13
C GLY A 254 -1.54 -12.55 3.93
N ARG A 255 -2.81 -12.46 3.54
CA ARG A 255 -3.34 -13.11 2.32
C ARG A 255 -3.06 -12.25 1.08
N ILE A 256 -2.81 -12.90 -0.04
CA ILE A 256 -2.69 -12.26 -1.35
C ILE A 256 -4.08 -12.19 -2.00
N HIS A 257 -4.46 -11.00 -2.44
CA HIS A 257 -5.68 -10.73 -3.21
C HIS A 257 -5.30 -10.39 -4.64
N ALA A 258 -5.94 -11.03 -5.62
CA ALA A 258 -5.76 -10.71 -7.04
C ALA A 258 -7.06 -10.13 -7.60
N GLN A 259 -6.96 -9.13 -8.48
CA GLN A 259 -8.10 -8.46 -9.09
C GLN A 259 -7.76 -8.05 -10.52
N ALA A 260 -8.65 -8.36 -11.46
CA ALA A 260 -8.71 -7.67 -12.73
C ALA A 260 -9.58 -6.42 -12.54
N ALA A 261 -9.02 -5.24 -12.77
CA ALA A 261 -9.71 -3.97 -12.54
C ALA A 261 -9.77 -3.14 -13.83
N ALA A 262 -10.90 -2.50 -14.08
CA ALA A 262 -11.12 -1.63 -15.24
C ALA A 262 -11.25 -0.16 -14.80
N MET A 263 -10.43 0.69 -15.39
CA MET A 263 -10.49 2.14 -15.22
C MET A 263 -11.66 2.74 -16.03
N PRO A 264 -12.10 3.98 -15.74
CA PRO A 264 -13.20 4.62 -16.48
C PRO A 264 -12.94 4.75 -17.99
N ASP A 265 -11.68 4.86 -18.40
CA ASP A 265 -11.25 4.90 -19.81
C ASP A 265 -11.20 3.52 -20.49
N GLY A 266 -11.62 2.46 -19.80
CA GLY A 266 -11.62 1.08 -20.31
C GLY A 266 -10.28 0.35 -20.21
N GLN A 267 -9.19 1.01 -19.78
CA GLN A 267 -7.92 0.31 -19.56
C GLN A 267 -8.05 -0.69 -18.41
N ARG A 268 -7.49 -1.88 -18.62
CA ARG A 268 -7.59 -3.01 -17.68
C ARG A 268 -6.24 -3.40 -17.11
N TYR A 269 -6.23 -3.62 -15.80
CA TYR A 269 -5.04 -3.94 -15.03
C TYR A 269 -5.25 -5.19 -14.19
N LEU A 270 -4.22 -6.03 -14.09
CA LEU A 270 -4.10 -7.04 -13.05
C LEU A 270 -3.45 -6.39 -11.83
N TRP A 271 -4.09 -6.51 -10.67
CA TRP A 271 -3.57 -6.06 -9.39
C TRP A 271 -3.43 -7.22 -8.42
N THR A 272 -2.26 -7.35 -7.80
CA THR A 272 -2.06 -8.17 -6.60
C THR A 272 -1.85 -7.28 -5.39
N ALA A 273 -2.50 -7.60 -4.27
CA ALA A 273 -2.44 -6.83 -3.04
C ALA A 273 -2.27 -7.71 -1.80
N ARG A 274 -1.47 -7.26 -0.85
CA ARG A 274 -1.26 -7.94 0.44
C ARG A 274 -1.04 -6.93 1.56
N ALA A 275 -1.78 -7.04 2.66
CA ALA A 275 -1.48 -6.27 3.86
C ALA A 275 -0.37 -6.92 4.68
N VAL A 276 0.63 -6.11 5.05
CA VAL A 276 1.78 -6.49 5.87
C VAL A 276 1.76 -5.70 7.17
N THR A 277 1.97 -6.37 8.29
CA THR A 277 2.07 -5.77 9.61
C THR A 277 3.48 -5.94 10.18
N ARG A 278 4.05 -4.86 10.70
CA ARG A 278 5.33 -4.85 11.42
C ARG A 278 5.10 -4.39 12.85
N HIS A 279 5.47 -5.24 13.80
CA HIS A 279 5.38 -4.96 15.24
C HIS A 279 6.78 -4.85 15.85
N ARG A 280 6.99 -3.96 16.83
CA ARG A 280 8.29 -3.81 17.53
C ARG A 280 8.41 -4.66 18.80
N GLY A 281 7.33 -5.31 19.19
CA GLY A 281 7.16 -6.06 20.45
C GLY A 281 6.33 -5.24 21.44
N GLY A 282 5.84 -5.87 22.51
CA GLY A 282 5.09 -5.18 23.58
C GLY A 282 3.58 -5.29 23.45
N TRP A 283 2.90 -5.70 24.51
CA TRP A 283 1.44 -5.67 24.56
C TRP A 283 0.97 -4.22 24.62
N GLY A 284 -0.05 -3.86 23.82
CA GLY A 284 -0.60 -2.50 23.77
C GLY A 284 0.19 -1.50 22.92
N GLU A 285 1.33 -1.90 22.32
CA GLU A 285 2.06 -1.01 21.42
C GLU A 285 1.44 -1.00 20.00
N PRO A 286 1.34 0.16 19.34
CA PRO A 286 0.83 0.22 17.98
C PRO A 286 1.82 -0.38 16.97
N GLY A 287 1.34 -1.33 16.16
CA GLY A 287 2.04 -1.83 14.99
C GLY A 287 1.91 -0.91 13.77
N LYS A 288 2.75 -1.14 12.75
CA LYS A 288 2.60 -0.52 11.43
C LYS A 288 1.97 -1.51 10.47
N THR A 289 0.81 -1.19 9.90
CA THR A 289 0.13 -2.03 8.91
C THR A 289 -0.07 -1.25 7.62
N PHE A 290 0.40 -1.82 6.51
CA PHE A 290 0.27 -1.25 5.17
C PHE A 290 -0.23 -2.31 4.20
N ALA A 291 -1.02 -1.92 3.20
CA ALA A 291 -1.30 -2.73 2.03
C ALA A 291 -0.31 -2.38 0.92
N LEU A 292 0.29 -3.43 0.36
CA LEU A 292 1.22 -3.36 -0.76
C LEU A 292 0.48 -3.80 -2.00
N GLY A 293 0.35 -2.92 -2.99
CA GLY A 293 -0.22 -3.23 -4.29
C GLY A 293 0.87 -3.30 -5.35
N LEU A 294 0.80 -4.31 -6.22
CA LEU A 294 1.63 -4.41 -7.41
C LEU A 294 0.70 -4.72 -8.59
N GLY A 295 0.73 -3.90 -9.62
CA GLY A 295 -0.18 -4.04 -10.75
C GLY A 295 0.49 -3.81 -12.10
N CYS A 296 -0.04 -4.44 -13.13
CA CYS A 296 0.40 -4.29 -14.51
C CYS A 296 -0.79 -4.31 -15.46
N GLU A 297 -0.62 -3.82 -16.69
CA GLU A 297 -1.64 -3.97 -17.72
C GLU A 297 -1.96 -5.46 -17.97
N VAL A 298 -3.23 -5.76 -18.28
CA VAL A 298 -3.69 -7.15 -18.50
C VAL A 298 -2.93 -7.84 -19.65
N ARG A 299 -2.41 -7.10 -20.64
CA ARG A 299 -1.57 -7.66 -21.70
C ARG A 299 -0.29 -8.37 -21.20
N HIS A 300 0.15 -8.05 -19.98
CA HIS A 300 1.31 -8.68 -19.35
C HIS A 300 0.94 -9.77 -18.33
N ALA A 301 -0.36 -9.92 -18.02
CA ALA A 301 -0.83 -10.75 -16.92
C ALA A 301 -0.49 -12.24 -17.09
N SER A 302 -0.42 -12.77 -18.31
CA SER A 302 -0.07 -14.18 -18.57
C SER A 302 1.29 -14.60 -17.98
N ARG A 303 2.20 -13.64 -17.81
CA ARG A 303 3.52 -13.84 -17.22
C ARG A 303 3.49 -13.90 -15.70
N VAL A 304 2.40 -13.52 -15.05
CA VAL A 304 2.27 -13.32 -13.61
C VAL A 304 1.36 -14.40 -13.03
N VAL A 305 1.84 -15.19 -12.07
CA VAL A 305 1.10 -16.31 -11.47
C VAL A 305 -0.26 -15.91 -10.91
N TYR A 306 -0.41 -14.68 -10.44
CA TYR A 306 -1.66 -14.14 -9.88
C TYR A 306 -2.76 -13.93 -10.93
N SER A 307 -2.50 -14.14 -12.22
CA SER A 307 -3.54 -14.20 -13.25
C SER A 307 -4.28 -15.53 -13.28
N ASP A 308 -3.71 -16.59 -12.70
CA ASP A 308 -4.23 -17.94 -12.86
C ASP A 308 -5.63 -18.04 -12.21
N GLY A 309 -6.59 -18.55 -12.98
CA GLY A 309 -8.00 -18.65 -12.56
C GLY A 309 -8.84 -17.38 -12.77
N LEU A 310 -8.26 -16.29 -13.27
CA LEU A 310 -9.01 -15.07 -13.63
C LEU A 310 -9.42 -15.09 -15.11
N ASP A 311 -10.67 -14.73 -15.39
CA ASP A 311 -11.15 -14.49 -16.76
C ASP A 311 -10.72 -13.11 -17.24
N LEU A 312 -9.48 -13.03 -17.75
CA LEU A 312 -8.89 -11.78 -18.26
C LEU A 312 -9.37 -11.42 -19.67
N GLY A 313 -9.98 -12.37 -20.39
CA GLY A 313 -10.55 -12.16 -21.73
C GLY A 313 -11.86 -11.39 -21.67
N ASN A 314 -12.68 -11.67 -20.66
CA ASN A 314 -13.96 -11.03 -20.46
C ASN A 314 -13.83 -9.64 -19.80
N ALA A 315 -14.04 -8.59 -20.59
CA ALA A 315 -14.01 -7.22 -20.08
C ALA A 315 -15.07 -6.96 -18.99
N ALA A 316 -16.23 -7.63 -19.05
CA ALA A 316 -17.30 -7.48 -18.06
C ALA A 316 -16.97 -8.14 -16.70
N ALA A 317 -16.00 -9.07 -16.67
CA ALA A 317 -15.54 -9.68 -15.42
C ALA A 317 -14.59 -8.78 -14.62
N ALA A 318 -14.00 -7.74 -15.24
CA ALA A 318 -13.11 -6.82 -14.56
C ALA A 318 -13.90 -5.89 -13.64
N THR A 319 -13.47 -5.75 -12.38
CA THR A 319 -14.14 -4.87 -11.42
C THR A 319 -14.04 -3.41 -11.88
N PRO A 320 -15.17 -2.69 -12.02
CA PRO A 320 -15.16 -1.28 -12.43
C PRO A 320 -14.70 -0.40 -11.27
N ILE A 321 -13.42 -0.02 -11.29
CA ILE A 321 -12.84 0.90 -10.30
C ILE A 321 -12.71 2.31 -10.88
N GLY A 322 -12.26 3.25 -10.04
CA GLY A 322 -11.96 4.63 -10.44
C GLY A 322 -10.76 5.20 -9.68
N MET A 323 -10.39 6.43 -10.01
CA MET A 323 -9.26 7.12 -9.35
C MET A 323 -9.60 7.79 -8.01
N GLY A 324 -10.89 7.94 -7.72
CA GLY A 324 -11.42 8.54 -6.51
C GLY A 324 -12.76 9.22 -6.81
N CYS A 325 -13.74 9.15 -5.89
CA CYS A 325 -15.14 9.50 -6.21
C CYS A 325 -15.32 10.92 -6.78
N ARG A 326 -14.55 11.91 -6.31
CA ARG A 326 -14.63 13.31 -6.77
C ARG A 326 -14.33 13.51 -8.26
N VAL A 327 -13.52 12.63 -8.84
CA VAL A 327 -13.01 12.71 -10.21
C VAL A 327 -13.32 11.43 -11.00
N CYS A 328 -14.24 10.60 -10.49
CA CYS A 328 -14.63 9.35 -11.14
C CYS A 328 -15.83 9.59 -12.06
N GLU A 329 -15.67 9.27 -13.33
CA GLU A 329 -16.67 9.49 -14.38
C GLU A 329 -17.82 8.46 -14.39
N ARG A 330 -17.70 7.35 -13.65
CA ARG A 330 -18.72 6.28 -13.63
C ARG A 330 -20.03 6.75 -12.99
N THR A 331 -21.13 6.73 -13.73
CA THR A 331 -22.42 7.27 -13.26
C THR A 331 -23.24 6.30 -12.41
N ASP A 332 -22.97 5.00 -12.52
CA ASP A 332 -23.75 3.89 -11.97
C ASP A 332 -23.08 3.19 -10.76
N CYS A 333 -22.19 3.89 -10.05
CA CYS A 333 -21.40 3.29 -8.96
C CYS A 333 -22.16 3.29 -7.61
N PRO A 334 -22.60 2.12 -7.08
CA PRO A 334 -23.33 2.07 -5.81
C PRO A 334 -22.45 2.38 -4.60
N GLN A 335 -21.13 2.26 -4.75
CA GLN A 335 -20.16 2.51 -3.68
C GLN A 335 -19.67 3.98 -3.65
N ARG A 336 -20.27 4.87 -4.45
CA ARG A 336 -19.85 6.27 -4.54
C ARG A 336 -19.99 6.99 -3.20
N ALA A 337 -18.87 7.51 -2.70
CA ALA A 337 -18.80 8.14 -1.37
C ALA A 337 -19.03 9.66 -1.37
N VAL A 338 -18.77 10.34 -2.48
CA VAL A 338 -18.96 11.79 -2.64
C VAL A 338 -19.40 12.14 -4.07
N PRO A 339 -20.10 13.27 -4.26
CA PRO A 339 -20.43 13.79 -5.59
C PRO A 339 -19.19 13.96 -6.49
N PRO A 340 -19.30 13.69 -7.80
CA PRO A 340 -18.29 14.13 -8.77
C PRO A 340 -18.24 15.66 -8.85
N LEU A 341 -17.06 16.23 -9.14
CA LEU A 341 -16.85 17.68 -9.17
C LEU A 341 -17.40 18.35 -10.44
N ASP A 342 -17.46 17.60 -11.54
CA ASP A 342 -17.68 18.09 -12.91
C ASP A 342 -19.07 17.73 -13.46
N ARG A 343 -19.99 17.28 -12.61
CA ARG A 343 -21.35 16.88 -13.02
C ARG A 343 -22.42 17.48 -12.13
N ARG A 344 -23.54 17.84 -12.75
CA ARG A 344 -24.77 18.25 -12.05
C ARG A 344 -25.46 17.01 -11.46
N LEU A 345 -25.93 17.14 -10.23
CA LEU A 345 -26.69 16.08 -9.56
C LEU A 345 -28.17 16.10 -9.99
N ALA A 346 -28.73 14.92 -10.23
CA ALA A 346 -30.16 14.70 -10.43
C ALA A 346 -30.85 14.51 -9.07
N VAL A 347 -30.90 15.58 -8.27
CA VAL A 347 -31.56 15.56 -6.96
C VAL A 347 -33.07 15.69 -7.14
N ASP A 348 -33.82 14.72 -6.63
CA ASP A 348 -35.28 14.74 -6.56
C ASP A 348 -35.71 14.32 -5.15
N GLU A 349 -36.45 15.19 -4.47
CA GLU A 349 -36.93 14.98 -3.10
C GLU A 349 -38.00 13.88 -3.01
N ASN A 350 -38.59 13.47 -4.15
CA ASN A 350 -39.64 12.47 -4.22
C ASN A 350 -39.15 11.08 -4.64
N SER A 351 -37.85 10.90 -4.88
CA SER A 351 -37.27 9.61 -5.26
C SER A 351 -36.04 9.25 -4.44
N SER A 352 -35.78 7.94 -4.36
CA SER A 352 -34.58 7.38 -3.74
C SER A 352 -33.97 6.38 -4.71
N THR A 353 -32.65 6.43 -4.87
CA THR A 353 -31.91 5.58 -5.81
C THR A 353 -30.88 4.74 -5.05
N PHE A 354 -30.57 3.56 -5.57
CA PHE A 354 -29.52 2.71 -5.00
C PHE A 354 -28.12 3.31 -5.20
N VAL A 355 -27.94 4.10 -6.27
CA VAL A 355 -26.68 4.78 -6.60
C VAL A 355 -26.64 6.14 -5.88
N PRO A 356 -25.70 6.37 -4.94
CA PRO A 356 -25.56 7.66 -4.29
C PRO A 356 -25.14 8.74 -5.29
N TYR A 357 -25.67 9.96 -5.12
CA TYR A 357 -25.34 11.12 -5.96
C TYR A 357 -25.59 10.88 -7.45
N PRO A 358 -26.83 10.53 -7.86
CA PRO A 358 -27.16 10.34 -9.27
C PRO A 358 -26.84 11.64 -10.03
N VAL A 359 -26.23 11.51 -11.21
CA VAL A 359 -25.89 12.65 -12.07
C VAL A 359 -26.99 12.85 -13.11
N ALA A 360 -27.28 14.10 -13.45
CA ALA A 360 -28.14 14.41 -14.58
C ALA A 360 -27.42 14.06 -15.88
N ASP A 361 -28.17 13.60 -16.88
CA ASP A 361 -27.63 13.44 -18.22
C ASP A 361 -27.08 14.79 -18.72
N PRO A 362 -25.96 14.79 -19.46
CA PRO A 362 -25.51 16.00 -20.13
C PRO A 362 -26.65 16.50 -21.02
N GLU A 363 -27.09 17.74 -20.82
CA GLU A 363 -28.03 18.40 -21.72
C GLU A 363 -27.42 18.33 -23.13
N VAL A 364 -28.05 17.56 -24.02
CA VAL A 364 -27.64 17.37 -25.42
C VAL A 364 -27.90 18.63 -26.22
#